data_AF-A0A8S1CZ96-F1
#
_entry.id   AF-A0A8S1CZ96-F1
#
_cell.length_a   1.000
_cell.length_b   1.000
_cell.length_c   1.000
_cell.angle_alpha   90.00
_cell.angle_beta   90.00
_cell.angle_gamma   90.00
#
_symmetry.space_group_name_H-M   'P 1'
#
loop_
_entity.id
_entity.type
_entity.pdbx_description
1 polymer ?
#
loop_
_entity_poly.entity_id
_entity_poly.type
_entity_poly.pdbx_seq_one_letter_code
_entity_poly.pdbx_strand_id
1 'polypeptide(L)'
;MTASKLGLKFDDLGRVRVVDEDTAVATNELHEQSNELLENIVKYQKIVEDLVSVSETLAAQVEKEKLLALQASIKLQHEVEHRELMKHQLQIQALEKQAELERMNAEYHNLQRVEQEQQDIMDQLAARRKKISS
;
A
#
# COMPACT_ATOMS: atom_id res chain seq x y z
N MET A 1 -17.95 -82.52 33.87
CA MET A 1 -17.23 -81.27 33.56
C MET A 1 -18.25 -80.17 33.48
N THR A 2 -18.25 -79.25 34.45
CA THR A 2 -19.26 -78.20 34.59
C THR A 2 -19.05 -77.09 33.56
N ALA A 3 -20.12 -76.58 32.96
CA ALA A 3 -20.11 -75.53 31.92
C ALA A 3 -19.29 -74.29 32.32
N SER A 4 -19.17 -74.02 33.61
CA SER A 4 -18.33 -72.96 34.19
C SER A 4 -16.82 -73.10 33.89
N LYS A 5 -16.31 -74.30 33.62
CA LYS A 5 -14.89 -74.52 33.21
C LYS A 5 -14.65 -74.23 31.73
N LEU A 6 -15.70 -74.08 30.92
CA LEU A 6 -15.65 -73.76 29.49
C LEU A 6 -15.85 -72.26 29.21
N GLY A 7 -15.96 -71.41 30.26
CA GLY A 7 -16.20 -69.97 30.11
C GLY A 7 -17.64 -69.62 29.73
N LEU A 8 -18.56 -70.58 29.81
CA LEU A 8 -19.97 -70.41 29.44
C LEU A 8 -20.77 -69.96 30.68
N LYS A 9 -21.38 -68.78 30.57
CA LYS A 9 -22.30 -68.20 31.57
C LYS A 9 -23.74 -68.28 31.06
N PHE A 10 -24.72 -68.31 31.97
CA PHE A 10 -26.13 -68.30 31.62
C PHE A 10 -26.71 -66.92 31.92
N ASP A 11 -27.46 -66.36 30.97
CA ASP A 11 -28.20 -65.11 31.19
C ASP A 11 -29.49 -65.34 32.00
N ASP A 12 -30.16 -64.26 32.41
CA ASP A 12 -31.40 -64.29 33.21
C ASP A 12 -32.58 -64.96 32.49
N LEU A 13 -32.44 -65.26 31.19
CA LEU A 13 -33.39 -65.97 30.34
C LEU A 13 -32.95 -67.43 30.06
N GLY A 14 -31.91 -67.91 30.73
CA GLY A 14 -31.39 -69.27 30.63
C GLY A 14 -30.61 -69.57 29.35
N ARG A 15 -30.20 -68.54 28.59
CA ARG A 15 -29.40 -68.72 27.37
C ARG A 15 -27.93 -68.76 27.69
N VAL A 16 -27.20 -69.66 27.02
CA VAL A 16 -25.75 -69.79 27.16
C VAL A 16 -25.06 -68.63 26.44
N ARG A 17 -24.30 -67.83 27.17
CA ARG A 17 -23.44 -66.74 26.66
C ARG A 17 -21.99 -66.93 27.10
N VAL A 18 -21.06 -66.40 26.32
CA VAL A 18 -19.61 -66.43 26.62
C VAL A 18 -19.16 -65.17 27.40
N VAL A 19 -19.99 -64.11 27.39
CA VAL A 19 -19.72 -62.79 27.99
C VAL A 19 -20.95 -62.36 28.79
N ASP A 20 -20.76 -61.75 29.97
CA ASP A 20 -21.85 -61.21 30.78
C ASP A 20 -22.55 -60.04 30.06
N GLU A 21 -23.86 -59.92 30.26
CA GLU A 21 -24.70 -58.94 29.57
C GLU A 21 -24.25 -57.51 29.85
N ASP A 22 -23.96 -57.18 31.12
CA ASP A 22 -23.46 -55.87 31.53
C ASP A 22 -22.12 -55.52 30.85
N THR A 23 -21.20 -56.48 30.76
CA THR A 23 -19.91 -56.27 30.08
C THR A 23 -20.07 -56.11 28.56
N ALA A 24 -21.04 -56.77 27.94
CA ALA A 24 -21.30 -56.62 26.51
C ALA A 24 -21.93 -55.25 26.19
N VAL A 25 -22.86 -54.77 27.02
CA VAL A 25 -23.47 -53.44 26.90
C VAL A 25 -22.44 -52.34 27.11
N ALA A 26 -21.66 -52.40 28.19
CA ALA A 26 -20.63 -51.40 28.48
C ALA A 26 -19.54 -51.34 27.38
N THR A 27 -19.17 -52.49 26.80
CA THR A 27 -18.20 -52.53 25.69
C THR A 27 -18.78 -51.90 24.42
N ASN A 28 -20.07 -52.10 24.13
CA ASN A 28 -20.74 -51.47 22.99
C ASN A 28 -20.89 -49.95 23.17
N GLU A 29 -21.26 -49.48 24.37
CA GLU A 29 -21.30 -48.03 24.67
C GLU A 29 -19.93 -47.38 24.53
N LEU A 30 -18.87 -48.02 25.05
CA LEU A 30 -17.49 -47.56 24.88
C LEU A 30 -17.09 -47.51 23.40
N HIS A 31 -17.52 -48.48 22.60
CA HIS A 31 -17.26 -48.51 21.17
C HIS A 31 -17.99 -47.37 20.43
N GLU A 32 -19.25 -47.10 20.77
CA GLU A 32 -20.01 -45.97 20.20
C GLU A 32 -19.38 -44.62 20.58
N GLN A 33 -19.06 -44.41 21.85
CA GLN A 33 -18.40 -43.19 22.32
C GLN A 33 -17.03 -43.00 21.67
N SER A 34 -16.27 -44.09 21.49
CA SER A 34 -14.99 -44.04 20.79
C SER A 34 -15.15 -43.63 19.33
N ASN A 35 -16.19 -44.12 18.64
CA ASN A 35 -16.47 -43.73 17.26
C ASN A 35 -16.91 -42.26 17.16
N GLU A 36 -17.78 -41.79 18.06
CA GLU A 36 -18.22 -40.39 18.10
C GLU A 36 -17.04 -39.45 18.37
N LEU A 37 -16.12 -39.85 19.25
CA LEU A 37 -14.92 -39.09 19.55
C LEU A 37 -13.97 -39.02 18.35
N LEU A 38 -13.82 -40.11 17.59
CA LEU A 38 -13.08 -40.12 16.32
C LEU A 38 -13.71 -39.18 15.29
N GLU A 39 -15.04 -39.21 15.12
CA GLU A 39 -15.73 -38.28 14.21
C GLU A 39 -15.51 -36.82 14.60
N ASN A 40 -15.58 -36.52 15.90
CA ASN A 40 -15.35 -35.18 16.41
C ASN A 40 -13.91 -34.71 16.19
N ILE A 41 -12.93 -35.60 16.33
CA ILE A 41 -11.52 -35.29 16.00
C ILE A 41 -11.38 -34.95 14.51
N VAL A 42 -12.00 -35.72 13.62
CA VAL A 42 -11.95 -35.47 12.17
C VAL A 42 -12.60 -34.12 11.83
N LYS A 43 -13.75 -33.81 12.41
CA LYS A 43 -14.41 -32.49 12.25
C LYS A 43 -13.52 -31.36 12.74
N TYR A 44 -12.89 -31.52 13.90
CA TYR A 44 -12.00 -30.52 14.47
C TYR A 44 -10.76 -30.28 13.59
N GLN A 45 -10.14 -31.35 13.09
CA GLN A 45 -9.01 -31.26 12.14
C GLN A 45 -9.38 -30.44 10.92
N LYS A 46 -10.55 -30.71 10.32
CA LYS A 46 -11.04 -29.94 9.17
C LYS A 46 -11.22 -28.45 9.49
N ILE A 47 -11.81 -28.11 10.64
CA ILE A 47 -11.98 -26.71 11.06
C ILE A 47 -10.63 -26.01 11.22
N VAL A 48 -9.64 -26.69 11.81
CA VAL A 48 -8.29 -26.15 11.96
C VAL A 48 -7.62 -25.94 10.61
N GLU A 49 -7.74 -26.89 9.68
CA GLU A 49 -7.21 -26.74 8.31
C GLU A 49 -7.84 -25.56 7.58
N ASP A 50 -9.17 -25.41 7.65
CA ASP A 50 -9.89 -24.28 7.06
C ASP A 50 -9.44 -22.95 7.69
N LEU A 51 -9.25 -22.91 9.02
CA LEU A 51 -8.77 -21.72 9.73
C LEU A 51 -7.35 -21.35 9.32
N VAL A 52 -6.46 -22.33 9.19
CA VAL A 52 -5.08 -22.10 8.72
C VAL A 52 -5.10 -21.51 7.31
N SER A 53 -5.92 -22.08 6.41
CA SER A 53 -6.05 -21.57 5.04
C SER A 53 -6.55 -20.11 4.98
N VAL A 54 -7.55 -19.78 5.79
CA VAL A 54 -8.06 -18.40 5.90
C VAL A 54 -6.98 -17.48 6.47
N SER A 55 -6.26 -17.92 7.49
CA SER A 55 -5.18 -17.15 8.11
C SER A 55 -4.05 -16.85 7.13
N GLU A 56 -3.63 -17.84 6.34
CA GLU A 56 -2.59 -17.66 5.30
C GLU A 56 -3.05 -16.68 4.22
N THR A 57 -4.30 -16.81 3.77
CA THR A 57 -4.89 -15.90 2.78
C THR A 57 -4.93 -14.47 3.30
N LEU A 58 -5.35 -14.28 4.56
CA LEU A 58 -5.41 -12.97 5.19
C LEU A 58 -4.00 -12.37 5.35
N ALA A 59 -3.02 -13.16 5.77
CA ALA A 59 -1.64 -12.71 5.89
C ALA A 59 -1.08 -12.22 4.54
N ALA A 60 -1.35 -12.97 3.46
CA ALA A 60 -0.93 -12.57 2.11
C ALA A 60 -1.60 -11.26 1.64
N GLN A 61 -2.89 -11.08 1.94
CA GLN A 61 -3.61 -9.85 1.62
C GLN A 61 -3.06 -8.65 2.40
N VAL A 62 -2.80 -8.82 3.70
CA VAL A 62 -2.23 -7.76 4.55
C VAL A 62 -0.87 -7.31 4.04
N GLU A 63 0.02 -8.24 3.70
CA GLU A 63 1.36 -7.85 3.20
C GLU A 63 1.28 -7.16 1.84
N LYS A 64 0.36 -7.59 0.97
CA LYS A 64 0.09 -6.92 -0.30
C LYS A 64 -0.38 -5.48 -0.10
N GLU A 65 -1.38 -5.26 0.75
CA GLU A 65 -1.91 -3.91 1.01
C GLU A 65 -0.87 -3.01 1.67
N LYS A 66 -0.07 -3.55 2.60
CA LYS A 66 1.06 -2.83 3.21
C LYS A 66 2.09 -2.38 2.16
N LEU A 67 2.43 -3.24 1.21
CA LEU A 67 3.32 -2.90 0.09
C LEU A 67 2.73 -1.80 -0.79
N LEU A 68 1.44 -1.87 -1.12
CA LEU A 68 0.75 -0.84 -1.90
C LEU A 68 0.71 0.50 -1.18
N ALA A 69 0.41 0.49 0.12
CA ALA A 69 0.40 1.69 0.95
C ALA A 69 1.79 2.34 1.03
N LEU A 70 2.85 1.53 1.21
CA LEU A 70 4.23 2.02 1.23
C LEU A 70 4.63 2.59 -0.14
N GLN A 71 4.26 1.93 -1.23
CA GLN A 71 4.51 2.44 -2.58
C GLN A 71 3.80 3.78 -2.82
N ALA A 72 2.53 3.91 -2.42
CA ALA A 72 1.79 5.15 -2.54
C ALA A 72 2.42 6.28 -1.70
N SER A 73 2.86 5.97 -0.48
CA SER A 73 3.56 6.92 0.40
C SER A 73 4.87 7.42 -0.22
N ILE A 74 5.70 6.51 -0.74
CA ILE A 74 6.96 6.88 -1.40
C ILE A 74 6.71 7.76 -2.63
N LYS A 75 5.73 7.40 -3.47
CA LYS A 75 5.36 8.20 -4.64
C LYS A 75 4.94 9.61 -4.23
N LEU A 76 4.12 9.73 -3.19
CA LEU A 76 3.69 11.03 -2.68
C LEU A 76 4.87 11.85 -2.16
N GLN A 77 5.77 11.24 -1.39
CA GLN A 77 6.97 11.92 -0.89
C GLN A 77 7.84 12.44 -2.03
N HIS A 78 8.15 11.59 -3.01
CA HIS A 78 8.92 11.98 -4.20
C HIS A 78 8.25 13.11 -4.99
N GLU A 79 6.93 13.08 -5.14
CA GLU A 79 6.19 14.12 -5.86
C GLU A 79 6.24 15.48 -5.14
N VAL A 80 6.20 15.47 -3.79
CA VAL A 80 6.36 16.69 -2.98
C VAL A 80 7.78 17.24 -3.14
N GLU A 81 8.81 16.40 -3.01
CA GLU A 81 10.21 16.81 -3.18
C GLU A 81 10.47 17.35 -4.60
N HIS A 82 9.96 16.67 -5.62
CA HIS A 82 10.06 17.11 -7.02
C HIS A 82 9.36 18.45 -7.24
N ARG A 83 8.18 18.66 -6.66
CA ARG A 83 7.44 19.92 -6.75
C ARG A 83 8.19 21.08 -6.13
N GLU A 84 8.78 20.89 -4.95
CA GLU A 84 9.57 21.93 -4.29
C GLU A 84 10.83 22.28 -5.10
N LEU A 85 11.52 21.27 -5.66
CA LEU A 85 12.65 21.49 -6.56
C LEU A 85 12.26 22.31 -7.79
N MET A 86 11.16 21.93 -8.46
CA MET A 86 10.67 22.65 -9.64
C MET A 86 10.28 24.09 -9.31
N LYS A 87 9.62 24.31 -8.17
CA LYS A 87 9.25 25.66 -7.71
C LYS A 87 10.50 26.50 -7.48
N HIS A 88 11.53 25.94 -6.84
CA HIS A 88 12.78 26.65 -6.61
C HIS A 88 13.49 26.99 -7.92
N GLN A 89 13.55 26.04 -8.86
CA GLN A 89 14.13 26.27 -10.19
C GLN A 89 13.39 27.38 -10.95
N LEU A 90 12.06 27.38 -10.94
CA LEU A 90 11.25 28.42 -11.57
C LEU A 90 11.48 29.79 -10.92
N GLN A 91 11.65 29.86 -9.59
CA GLN A 91 11.98 31.10 -8.90
C GLN A 91 13.33 31.67 -9.33
N ILE A 92 14.35 30.81 -9.45
CA ILE A 92 15.68 31.22 -9.95
C ILE A 92 15.55 31.78 -11.37
N GLN A 93 14.87 31.05 -12.27
CA GLN A 93 14.67 31.51 -13.64
C GLN A 93 13.91 32.84 -13.72
N ALA A 94 12.89 33.04 -12.87
CA ALA A 94 12.16 34.28 -12.80
C ALA A 94 13.07 35.45 -12.37
N LEU A 95 13.93 35.23 -11.38
CA LEU A 95 14.90 36.23 -10.92
C LEU A 95 15.92 36.57 -12.01
N GLU A 96 16.46 35.57 -12.70
CA GLU A 96 17.39 35.78 -13.82
C GLU A 96 16.75 36.61 -14.94
N LYS A 97 15.50 36.30 -15.29
CA LYS A 97 14.76 37.03 -16.33
C LYS A 97 14.40 38.45 -15.90
N GLN A 98 14.07 38.65 -14.63
CA GLN A 98 13.82 39.97 -14.09
C GLN A 98 15.08 40.84 -14.14
N ALA A 99 16.24 40.31 -13.76
CA ALA A 99 17.52 41.01 -13.84
C ALA A 99 17.92 41.36 -15.29
N GLU A 100 17.67 40.43 -16.24
CA GLU A 100 17.88 40.67 -17.66
C GLU A 100 17.00 41.81 -18.18
N LEU A 101 15.72 41.83 -17.80
CA LEU A 101 14.77 42.88 -18.17
C LEU A 101 15.19 44.24 -17.62
N GLU A 102 15.59 44.31 -16.35
CA GLU A 102 16.07 45.56 -15.72
C GLU A 102 17.29 46.12 -16.43
N ARG A 103 18.23 45.26 -16.82
CA ARG A 103 19.40 45.65 -17.62
C ARG A 103 18.99 46.23 -18.98
N MET A 104 18.11 45.55 -19.71
CA MET A 104 17.64 46.02 -21.02
C MET A 104 16.88 47.34 -20.92
N ASN A 105 16.06 47.53 -19.88
CA ASN A 105 15.35 48.79 -19.65
C ASN A 105 16.33 49.94 -19.38
N ALA A 106 17.37 49.71 -18.58
CA ALA A 106 18.40 50.72 -18.34
C ALA A 106 19.15 51.10 -19.63
N GLU A 107 19.50 50.11 -20.45
CA GLU A 107 20.13 50.34 -21.75
C GLU A 107 19.21 51.12 -22.72
N TYR A 108 17.93 50.75 -22.78
CA TYR A 108 16.93 51.45 -23.57
C TYR A 108 16.81 52.93 -23.17
N HIS A 109 16.69 53.22 -21.87
CA HIS A 109 16.62 54.60 -21.39
C HIS A 109 17.90 55.40 -21.70
N ASN A 110 19.07 54.76 -21.61
CA ASN A 110 20.33 55.39 -22.00
C ASN A 110 20.36 55.75 -23.49
N LEU A 111 19.94 54.83 -24.36
CA LEU A 111 19.87 55.06 -25.80
C LEU A 111 18.87 56.16 -26.15
N GLN A 112 17.69 56.16 -25.53
CA GLN A 112 16.67 57.19 -25.73
C GLN A 112 17.20 58.60 -25.36
N ARG A 113 17.99 58.70 -24.28
CA ARG A 113 18.64 59.96 -23.91
C ARG A 113 19.67 60.40 -24.95
N VAL A 114 20.50 59.48 -25.43
CA VAL A 114 21.51 59.76 -26.47
C VAL A 114 20.83 60.19 -27.78
N GLU A 115 19.73 59.54 -28.17
CA GLU A 115 18.95 59.92 -29.35
C GLU A 115 18.40 61.35 -29.22
N GLN A 116 17.85 61.71 -28.06
CA GLN A 116 17.37 63.08 -27.82
C GLN A 116 18.50 64.11 -27.92
N GLU A 117 19.66 63.83 -27.31
CA GLU A 117 20.83 64.69 -27.40
C GLU A 117 21.30 64.88 -28.85
N GLN A 118 21.27 63.81 -29.65
CA GLN A 118 21.60 63.87 -31.08
C GLN A 118 20.59 64.70 -31.86
N GLN A 119 19.30 64.56 -31.57
CA GLN A 119 18.24 65.37 -32.20
C GLN A 119 18.42 66.86 -31.91
N ASP A 120 18.70 67.21 -30.66
CA ASP A 120 18.95 68.59 -30.25
C ASP A 120 20.18 69.18 -30.99
N ILE A 121 21.24 68.39 -31.17
CA ILE A 121 22.42 68.79 -31.94
C ILE A 121 22.06 69.00 -33.42
N MET A 122 21.30 68.10 -34.03
CA MET A 122 20.86 68.24 -35.41
C MET A 122 20.04 69.51 -35.62
N ASP A 123 19.11 69.81 -34.72
CA ASP A 123 18.28 71.00 -34.77
C ASP A 123 19.13 72.28 -34.65
N GLN A 124 20.13 72.29 -33.75
CA GLN A 124 21.08 73.39 -33.62
C GLN A 124 21.92 73.59 -34.89
N LEU A 125 22.40 72.51 -35.51
CA LEU A 125 23.16 72.57 -36.76
C LEU A 125 22.30 73.07 -37.93
N ALA A 126 21.04 72.62 -38.02
CA ALA A 126 20.08 73.09 -39.02
C ALA A 126 19.81 74.60 -38.86
N ALA A 127 19.60 75.06 -37.63
CA ALA A 127 19.42 76.48 -37.31
C ALA A 127 20.65 77.33 -37.67
N ARG A 128 21.87 76.85 -37.38
CA ARG A 128 23.12 77.54 -37.77
C ARG A 128 23.28 77.62 -39.29
N ARG A 129 23.00 76.53 -40.02
CA ARG A 129 23.06 76.53 -41.49
C ARG A 129 22.12 77.58 -42.08
N LYS A 130 20.89 77.70 -41.56
CA LYS A 130 19.92 78.70 -42.02
C LYS A 130 20.41 80.14 -41.83
N LYS A 131 21.08 80.43 -40.70
CA LYS A 131 21.67 81.76 -40.43
C LYS A 131 22.84 82.12 -41.34
N ILE A 132 23.60 81.13 -41.82
CA ILE A 132 24.74 81.35 -42.73
C ILE A 132 24.27 81.54 -44.18
N SER A 133 23.09 81.00 -44.53
CA SER A 133 22.49 81.10 -45.86
C SER A 133 21.59 82.33 -46.07
N SER A 134 21.40 83.16 -45.03
CA SER A 134 20.65 84.43 -45.05
C SER A 134 21.59 85.62 -45.01
#